data_AF-A0A4R4EDJ8-F1
#
_entry.id   AF-A0A4R4EDJ8-F1
#
_cell.length_a   1.000
_cell.length_b   1.000
_cell.length_c   1.000
_cell.angle_alpha   90.00
_cell.angle_beta   90.00
_cell.angle_gamma   90.00
#
_symmetry.space_group_name_H-M   'P 1'
#
loop_
_entity.id
_entity.type
_entity.pdbx_description
1 polymer ?
#
loop_
_entity_poly.entity_id
_entity_poly.type
_entity_poly.pdbx_seq_one_letter_code
_entity_poly.pdbx_strand_id
1 'polypeptide(L)'
;MIDIIGGVRLNHHDDKKAVVSDAENKAKDASELDKPRPFESHLVVDEIVKDYAAQGGFDYLEGKGKPLHISNDDILNTILKNSNFLPPWVELQKEIRLRMVATIKKIDQQAGSTIISQEIDEINALIKVYNRKVPNSALQKGFVTAENLKLKYSDKWE
;
A
#
# COMPACT_ATOMS: atom_id res chain seq x y z
N MET A 1 1.48 35.21 -90.23
CA MET A 1 2.17 33.91 -90.38
C MET A 1 1.17 32.83 -90.03
N ILE A 2 0.85 32.01 -91.03
CA ILE A 2 -0.03 30.84 -90.94
C ILE A 2 0.78 29.69 -90.34
N ASP A 3 0.20 28.90 -89.43
CA ASP A 3 0.15 27.45 -89.60
C ASP A 3 -0.87 26.76 -88.68
N ILE A 4 -1.51 25.77 -89.31
CA ILE A 4 -2.61 24.90 -88.87
C ILE A 4 -2.01 23.62 -88.26
N ILE A 5 -2.82 22.89 -87.47
CA ILE A 5 -2.92 21.41 -87.28
C ILE A 5 -3.33 21.21 -85.80
N GLY A 6 -4.42 20.56 -85.40
CA GLY A 6 -5.36 19.65 -86.04
C GLY A 6 -5.90 18.72 -84.93
N GLY A 7 -7.12 18.21 -85.08
CA GLY A 7 -7.55 17.00 -84.37
C GLY A 7 -8.71 17.15 -83.39
N VAL A 8 -9.92 17.05 -83.92
CA VAL A 8 -11.11 16.59 -83.20
C VAL A 8 -10.91 15.12 -82.81
N ARG A 9 -11.22 14.76 -81.56
CA ARG A 9 -11.67 13.41 -81.23
C ARG A 9 -12.68 13.43 -80.08
N LEU A 10 -13.92 13.07 -80.43
CA LEU A 10 -15.03 12.70 -79.55
C LEU A 10 -14.68 11.47 -78.72
N ASN A 11 -15.23 11.38 -77.50
CA ASN A 11 -15.70 10.16 -76.78
C ASN A 11 -16.37 10.67 -75.48
N HIS A 12 -17.70 10.75 -75.38
CA HIS A 12 -18.66 9.71 -74.94
C HIS A 12 -18.31 9.00 -73.62
N HIS A 13 -19.30 9.06 -72.70
CA HIS A 13 -19.44 8.39 -71.39
C HIS A 13 -18.93 9.15 -70.14
N ASP A 14 -19.86 9.60 -69.28
CA ASP A 14 -20.05 9.03 -67.93
C ASP A 14 -21.05 9.82 -67.06
N ASP A 15 -22.36 9.63 -67.32
CA ASP A 15 -23.45 9.92 -66.37
C ASP A 15 -23.47 8.87 -65.23
N LYS A 16 -22.46 8.85 -64.36
CA LYS A 16 -22.45 7.96 -63.16
C LYS A 16 -21.77 8.51 -61.90
N LYS A 17 -21.56 9.83 -61.77
CA LYS A 17 -20.83 10.41 -60.62
C LYS A 17 -21.64 11.14 -59.54
N ALA A 18 -22.98 11.18 -59.64
CA ALA A 18 -23.79 11.96 -58.70
C ALA A 18 -24.45 11.16 -57.55
N VAL A 19 -24.38 9.82 -57.55
CA VAL A 19 -25.11 8.99 -56.56
C VAL A 19 -24.19 8.29 -55.55
N VAL A 20 -22.86 8.30 -55.76
CA VAL A 20 -21.91 7.56 -54.93
C VAL A 20 -21.41 8.37 -53.72
N SER A 21 -21.52 9.70 -53.73
CA SER A 21 -20.96 10.58 -52.70
C SER A 21 -21.74 10.62 -51.37
N ASP A 22 -23.05 10.36 -51.40
CA ASP A 22 -23.88 10.48 -50.18
C ASP A 22 -23.86 9.19 -49.34
N ALA A 23 -23.67 8.03 -49.98
CA ALA A 23 -23.55 6.75 -49.29
C ALA A 23 -22.17 6.59 -48.60
N GLU A 24 -21.09 7.07 -49.24
CA GLU A 24 -19.74 7.00 -48.68
C GLU A 24 -19.52 7.96 -47.51
N ASN A 25 -20.19 9.12 -47.51
CA ASN A 25 -20.13 10.06 -46.38
C ASN A 25 -20.93 9.57 -45.16
N LYS A 26 -22.03 8.85 -45.36
CA LYS A 26 -22.84 8.29 -44.27
C LYS A 26 -22.20 7.06 -43.62
N ALA A 27 -21.42 6.28 -44.38
CA ALA A 27 -20.69 5.11 -43.88
C ALA A 27 -19.44 5.47 -43.06
N LYS A 28 -18.78 6.60 -43.39
CA LYS A 28 -17.63 7.10 -42.60
C LYS A 28 -18.06 7.61 -41.23
N ASP A 29 -19.20 8.30 -41.16
CA ASP A 29 -19.81 8.85 -39.94
C ASP A 29 -20.27 7.74 -38.97
N ALA A 30 -20.82 6.63 -39.50
CA ALA A 30 -21.24 5.49 -38.68
C ALA A 30 -20.07 4.65 -38.12
N SER A 31 -18.90 4.65 -38.78
CA SER A 31 -17.71 3.89 -38.35
C SER A 31 -16.90 4.58 -37.25
N GLU A 32 -17.21 5.84 -36.95
CA GLU A 32 -16.56 6.62 -35.90
C GLU A 32 -17.31 6.56 -34.55
N LEU A 33 -18.57 6.10 -34.56
CA LEU A 33 -19.44 6.02 -33.39
C LEU A 33 -19.20 4.81 -32.46
N ASP A 34 -18.39 3.82 -32.88
CA ASP A 34 -18.14 2.57 -32.14
C ASP A 34 -16.69 2.44 -31.64
N LYS A 35 -15.96 3.56 -31.56
CA LYS A 35 -14.71 3.59 -30.79
C LYS A 35 -15.09 3.66 -29.31
N PRO A 36 -14.65 2.72 -28.44
CA PRO A 36 -14.91 2.86 -27.01
C PRO A 36 -14.29 4.17 -26.55
N ARG A 37 -15.14 5.14 -26.19
CA ARG A 37 -14.67 6.38 -25.59
C ARG A 37 -13.85 5.98 -24.36
N PRO A 38 -12.59 6.45 -24.22
CA PRO A 38 -11.84 6.21 -23.01
C PRO A 38 -12.72 6.64 -21.83
N PHE A 39 -12.85 5.80 -20.82
CA PHE A 39 -13.75 6.06 -19.70
C PHE A 39 -13.30 7.37 -19.01
N GLU A 40 -13.94 8.49 -19.35
CA GLU A 40 -13.60 9.86 -18.91
C GLU A 40 -13.93 10.10 -17.42
N SER A 41 -14.05 9.05 -16.61
CA SER A 41 -14.43 9.19 -15.19
C SER A 41 -13.44 10.03 -14.39
N HIS A 42 -12.16 10.00 -14.76
CA HIS A 42 -11.13 10.79 -14.08
C HIS A 42 -11.30 12.28 -14.32
N LEU A 43 -11.70 12.69 -15.52
CA LEU A 43 -11.91 14.10 -15.86
C LEU A 43 -13.13 14.68 -15.14
N VAL A 44 -14.22 13.91 -15.05
CA VAL A 44 -15.44 14.32 -14.35
C VAL A 44 -15.21 14.44 -12.85
N VAL A 45 -14.49 13.50 -12.24
CA VAL A 45 -14.16 13.58 -10.80
C VAL A 45 -13.24 14.77 -10.51
N ASP A 46 -12.25 15.00 -11.37
CA ASP A 46 -11.34 16.15 -11.23
C ASP A 46 -12.08 17.49 -11.36
N GLU A 47 -13.05 17.59 -12.27
CA GLU A 47 -13.89 18.78 -12.44
C GLU A 47 -14.78 19.01 -11.21
N ILE A 48 -15.43 17.95 -10.70
CA ILE A 48 -16.25 18.02 -9.48
C ILE A 48 -15.42 18.48 -8.27
N VAL A 49 -14.19 17.95 -8.11
CA VAL A 49 -13.30 18.34 -6.99
C VAL A 49 -12.86 19.80 -7.12
N LYS A 50 -12.58 20.28 -8.35
CA LYS A 50 -12.22 21.68 -8.60
C LYS A 50 -13.38 22.63 -8.30
N ASP A 51 -14.59 22.29 -8.76
CA ASP A 51 -15.78 23.10 -8.51
C ASP A 51 -16.09 23.15 -7.01
N TYR A 52 -15.98 22.01 -6.33
CA TYR A 52 -16.15 21.94 -4.88
C TYR A 52 -15.09 22.78 -4.13
N ALA A 53 -13.83 22.76 -4.59
CA ALA A 53 -12.78 23.59 -4.02
C ALA A 53 -13.05 25.09 -4.24
N ALA A 54 -13.45 25.48 -5.46
CA ALA A 54 -13.72 26.87 -5.83
C ALA A 54 -14.91 27.47 -5.06
N GLN A 55 -15.88 26.64 -4.69
CA GLN A 55 -17.03 27.01 -3.87
C GLN A 55 -16.71 27.06 -2.36
N GLY A 56 -15.45 26.86 -1.96
CA GLY A 56 -15.05 26.85 -0.56
C GLY A 56 -15.47 25.58 0.18
N GLY A 57 -15.71 24.46 -0.52
CA GLY A 57 -16.08 23.18 0.07
C GLY A 57 -15.05 22.64 1.07
N PHE A 58 -13.78 23.07 0.96
CA PHE A 58 -12.70 22.77 1.91
C PHE A 58 -12.50 23.84 2.99
N ASP A 59 -13.35 24.88 3.05
CA ASP A 59 -13.18 25.97 4.01
C ASP A 59 -13.63 25.62 5.43
N TYR A 60 -14.62 24.74 5.55
CA TYR A 60 -15.23 24.35 6.82
C TYR A 60 -15.15 22.84 7.06
N LEU A 61 -14.01 22.22 6.78
CA LEU A 61 -13.81 20.81 7.10
C LEU A 61 -13.75 20.60 8.61
N GLU A 62 -14.41 19.56 9.09
CA GLU A 62 -14.30 19.14 10.48
C GLU A 62 -12.83 18.81 10.80
N GLY A 63 -12.23 19.60 11.69
CA GLY A 63 -10.83 19.45 12.07
C GLY A 63 -9.82 20.33 11.31
N LYS A 64 -10.26 21.15 10.33
CA LYS A 64 -9.40 22.17 9.70
C LYS A 64 -8.83 23.12 10.75
N GLY A 65 -7.51 23.34 10.72
CA GLY A 65 -6.82 24.25 11.63
C GLY A 65 -6.63 23.74 13.06
N LYS A 66 -7.07 22.52 13.39
CA LYS A 66 -6.72 21.90 14.68
C LYS A 66 -5.24 21.48 14.64
N PRO A 67 -4.41 21.90 15.61
CA PRO A 67 -3.03 21.44 15.68
C PRO A 67 -2.97 19.91 15.75
N LEU A 68 -2.17 19.29 14.89
CA LEU A 68 -1.92 17.86 14.96
C LEU A 68 -1.03 17.58 16.18
N HIS A 69 -1.58 16.85 17.16
CA HIS A 69 -0.79 16.37 18.28
C HIS A 69 -0.04 15.11 17.87
N ILE A 70 1.17 15.29 17.35
CA ILE A 70 2.07 14.18 17.06
C ILE A 70 2.71 13.78 18.38
N SER A 71 2.20 12.74 19.03
CA SER A 71 2.86 12.16 20.19
C SER A 71 4.23 11.61 19.76
N ASN A 72 5.26 11.86 20.56
CA ASN A 72 6.60 11.28 20.34
C ASN A 72 6.66 9.77 20.63
N ASP A 73 5.53 9.15 20.98
CA ASP A 73 5.43 7.72 21.22
C ASP A 73 5.30 6.97 19.88
N ASP A 74 5.66 5.70 19.85
CA ASP A 74 5.49 4.87 18.64
C ASP A 74 4.01 4.88 18.22
N ILE A 75 3.75 5.11 16.92
CA ILE A 75 2.39 5.13 16.34
C ILE A 75 1.65 3.85 16.73
N LEU A 76 2.35 2.73 16.78
CA LEU A 76 1.79 1.45 17.22
C LEU A 76 1.34 1.51 18.68
N ASN A 77 2.15 2.04 19.60
CA ASN A 77 1.77 2.17 21.01
C ASN A 77 0.53 3.04 21.20
N THR A 78 0.42 4.12 20.41
CA THR A 78 -0.73 5.02 20.46
C THR A 78 -2.01 4.33 19.99
N ILE A 79 -1.95 3.57 18.89
CA ILE A 79 -3.09 2.78 18.39
C ILE A 79 -3.50 1.70 19.41
N LEU A 80 -2.54 1.02 20.02
CA LEU A 80 -2.83 -0.01 21.01
C LEU A 80 -3.48 0.54 22.28
N LYS A 81 -3.00 1.68 22.79
CA LYS A 81 -3.61 2.36 23.96
C LYS A 81 -5.06 2.76 23.69
N ASN A 82 -5.38 3.19 22.47
CA ASN A 82 -6.70 3.69 22.11
C ASN A 82 -7.69 2.60 21.69
N SER A 83 -7.23 1.41 21.29
CA SER A 83 -8.09 0.37 20.69
C SER A 83 -8.66 -0.64 21.69
N ASN A 84 -8.37 -0.54 22.99
CA ASN A 84 -8.73 -1.54 24.02
C ASN A 84 -8.40 -2.99 23.58
N PHE A 85 -7.40 -3.15 22.71
CA PHE A 85 -7.04 -4.40 22.08
C PHE A 85 -5.59 -4.74 22.43
N LEU A 86 -5.37 -5.90 23.05
CA LEU A 86 -4.04 -6.39 23.38
C LEU A 86 -3.57 -7.35 22.28
N PRO A 87 -2.49 -7.03 21.55
CA PRO A 87 -2.00 -7.93 20.51
C PRO A 87 -1.41 -9.20 21.10
N PRO A 88 -1.54 -10.35 20.40
CA PRO A 88 -1.00 -11.63 20.87
C PRO A 88 0.51 -11.63 21.13
N TRP A 89 1.30 -10.81 20.43
CA TRP A 89 2.75 -10.74 20.66
C TRP A 89 3.11 -10.05 21.97
N VAL A 90 2.26 -9.18 22.52
CA VAL A 90 2.49 -8.50 23.80
C VAL A 90 2.31 -9.48 24.97
N GLU A 91 1.35 -10.41 24.86
CA GLU A 91 1.20 -11.50 25.81
C GLU A 91 2.41 -12.44 25.77
N LEU A 92 2.85 -12.80 24.58
CA LEU A 92 4.03 -13.64 24.37
C LEU A 92 5.30 -12.97 24.91
N GLN A 93 5.45 -11.65 24.76
CA GLN A 93 6.54 -10.90 25.37
C GLN A 93 6.55 -11.01 26.89
N LYS A 94 5.37 -10.91 27.54
CA LYS A 94 5.25 -11.11 28.99
C LYS A 94 5.64 -12.53 29.40
N GLU A 95 5.20 -13.55 28.65
CA GLU A 95 5.56 -14.94 28.92
C GLU A 95 7.08 -15.16 28.85
N ILE A 96 7.71 -14.69 27.76
CA ILE A 96 9.17 -14.81 27.57
C ILE A 96 9.90 -14.18 28.76
N ARG A 97 9.48 -12.98 29.19
CA ARG A 97 10.07 -12.28 30.32
C ARG A 97 9.97 -13.09 31.62
N LEU A 98 8.81 -13.67 31.91
CA LEU A 98 8.61 -14.49 33.10
C LEU A 98 9.51 -15.74 33.10
N ARG A 99 9.64 -16.41 31.95
CA ARG A 99 10.54 -17.56 31.80
C ARG A 99 12.01 -17.19 31.95
N MET A 100 12.42 -16.04 31.41
CA MET A 100 13.77 -15.52 31.60
C MET A 100 14.08 -15.30 33.09
N VAL A 101 13.18 -14.65 33.84
CA VAL A 101 13.35 -14.45 35.29
C VAL A 101 13.43 -15.77 36.05
N ALA A 102 12.56 -16.73 35.72
CA ALA A 102 12.57 -18.06 36.34
C ALA A 102 13.90 -18.79 36.07
N THR A 103 14.40 -18.73 34.84
CA THR A 103 15.66 -19.36 34.44
C THR A 103 16.87 -18.69 35.10
N ILE A 104 16.88 -17.36 35.20
CA ILE A 104 17.92 -16.62 35.94
C ILE A 104 17.99 -17.08 37.40
N LYS A 105 16.83 -17.23 38.07
CA LYS A 105 16.80 -17.75 39.46
C LYS A 105 17.36 -19.17 39.56
N LYS A 106 17.08 -20.05 38.59
CA LYS A 106 17.64 -21.41 38.55
C LYS A 106 19.16 -21.40 38.35
N ILE A 107 19.69 -20.49 37.53
CA ILE A 107 21.13 -20.28 37.36
C ILE A 107 21.77 -19.85 38.68
N ASP A 108 21.16 -18.89 39.39
CA ASP A 108 21.67 -18.39 40.67
C ASP A 108 21.65 -19.47 41.77
N GLN A 109 20.72 -20.42 41.68
CA GLN A 109 20.63 -21.58 42.58
C GLN A 109 21.55 -22.76 42.17
N GLN A 110 22.41 -22.58 41.16
CA GLN A 110 23.28 -23.64 40.62
C GLN A 110 22.51 -24.90 40.20
N ALA A 111 21.34 -24.72 39.59
CA ALA A 111 20.60 -25.83 39.00
C ALA A 111 21.41 -26.54 37.89
N GLY A 112 21.06 -27.79 37.59
CA GLY A 112 21.78 -28.61 36.62
C GLY A 112 21.89 -27.96 35.24
N SER A 113 23.11 -27.94 34.69
CA SER A 113 23.43 -27.32 33.39
C SER A 113 22.51 -27.78 32.24
N THR A 114 22.15 -29.07 32.21
CA THR A 114 21.23 -29.63 31.19
C THR A 114 19.83 -29.01 31.25
N ILE A 115 19.30 -28.78 32.46
CA ILE A 115 17.97 -28.20 32.65
C ILE A 115 17.98 -26.74 32.17
N ILE A 116 19.04 -26.01 32.50
CA ILE A 116 19.21 -24.60 32.10
C ILE A 116 19.31 -24.49 30.57
N SER A 117 20.03 -25.39 29.91
CA SER A 117 20.13 -25.43 28.45
C SER A 117 18.76 -25.65 27.79
N GLN A 118 17.96 -26.59 28.30
CA GLN A 118 16.63 -26.88 27.76
C GLN A 118 15.70 -25.66 27.88
N GLU A 119 15.71 -24.99 29.04
CA GLU A 119 14.90 -23.79 29.27
C GLU A 119 15.31 -22.63 28.35
N ILE A 120 16.61 -22.48 28.07
CA ILE A 120 17.12 -21.49 27.12
C ILE A 120 16.63 -21.79 25.70
N ASP A 121 16.64 -23.06 25.28
CA ASP A 121 16.15 -23.48 23.97
C ASP A 121 14.65 -23.21 23.82
N GLU A 122 13.87 -23.47 24.86
CA GLU A 122 12.45 -23.15 24.91
C GLU A 122 12.20 -21.64 24.81
N ILE A 123 12.96 -20.83 25.55
CA ILE A 123 12.87 -19.36 25.47
C ILE A 123 13.20 -18.89 24.04
N ASN A 124 14.24 -19.44 23.42
CA ASN A 124 14.62 -19.09 22.05
C ASN A 124 13.56 -19.51 21.03
N ALA A 125 12.87 -20.63 21.24
CA ALA A 125 11.74 -21.04 20.41
C ALA A 125 10.58 -20.02 20.50
N LEU A 126 10.26 -19.53 21.70
CA LEU A 126 9.26 -18.48 21.91
C LEU A 126 9.69 -17.16 21.27
N ILE A 127 10.95 -16.75 21.40
CA ILE A 127 11.51 -15.56 20.73
C ILE A 127 11.35 -15.67 19.22
N LYS A 128 11.57 -16.85 18.64
CA LYS A 128 11.38 -17.10 17.20
C LYS A 128 9.92 -16.96 16.77
N VAL A 129 8.96 -17.30 17.63
CA VAL A 129 7.53 -17.10 17.36
C VAL A 129 7.17 -15.63 17.51
N TYR A 130 7.67 -14.97 18.55
CA TYR A 130 7.49 -13.54 18.79
C TYR A 130 8.00 -12.71 17.60
N ASN A 131 9.22 -12.96 17.13
CA ASN A 131 9.81 -12.25 16.00
C ASN A 131 9.02 -12.40 14.68
N ARG A 132 8.25 -13.50 14.55
CA ARG A 132 7.35 -13.74 13.41
C ARG A 132 6.00 -13.06 13.54
N LYS A 133 5.58 -12.70 14.77
CA LYS A 133 4.29 -12.06 15.05
C LYS A 133 4.39 -10.53 15.10
N VAL A 134 5.55 -9.97 15.42
CA VAL A 134 5.72 -8.52 15.49
C VAL A 134 5.63 -7.86 14.10
N PRO A 135 5.01 -6.68 14.00
CA PRO A 135 4.78 -6.00 12.72
C PRO A 135 6.02 -5.30 12.14
N ASN A 136 7.05 -5.04 12.97
CA ASN A 136 8.26 -4.29 12.58
C ASN A 136 9.52 -5.04 13.04
N SER A 137 10.56 -5.05 12.21
CA SER A 137 11.88 -5.60 12.54
C SER A 137 12.53 -4.91 13.74
N ALA A 138 12.27 -3.63 13.98
CA ALA A 138 12.75 -2.90 15.16
C ALA A 138 12.26 -3.50 16.48
N LEU A 139 11.12 -4.20 16.48
CA LEU A 139 10.53 -4.84 17.65
C LEU A 139 11.05 -6.27 17.88
N GLN A 140 11.78 -6.83 16.92
CA GLN A 140 12.34 -8.17 17.02
C GLN A 140 13.44 -8.23 18.09
N LYS A 141 13.56 -9.37 18.76
CA LYS A 141 14.50 -9.61 19.85
C LYS A 141 15.54 -10.65 19.44
N GLY A 142 16.77 -10.46 19.89
CA GLY A 142 17.84 -11.44 19.69
C GLY A 142 17.67 -12.65 20.62
N PHE A 143 18.26 -13.78 20.23
CA PHE A 143 18.31 -14.98 21.05
C PHE A 143 19.14 -14.79 22.32
N VAL A 144 18.89 -15.67 23.29
CA VAL A 144 19.53 -15.70 24.59
C VAL A 144 20.42 -16.95 24.75
N THR A 145 21.47 -16.83 25.54
CA THR A 145 22.39 -17.88 25.97
C THR A 145 22.58 -17.78 27.48
N ALA A 146 23.13 -18.81 28.12
CA ALA A 146 23.31 -18.82 29.58
C ALA A 146 24.16 -17.62 30.08
N GLU A 147 25.13 -17.20 29.27
CA GLU A 147 26.04 -16.09 29.54
C GLU A 147 25.38 -14.72 29.36
N ASN A 148 24.51 -14.58 28.34
CA ASN A 148 23.94 -13.29 27.97
C ASN A 148 22.53 -13.05 28.54
N LEU A 149 21.91 -14.07 29.14
CA LEU A 149 20.51 -14.03 29.59
C LEU A 149 20.23 -12.85 30.52
N LYS A 150 21.10 -12.63 31.51
CA LYS A 150 20.99 -11.53 32.48
C LYS A 150 21.11 -10.16 31.81
N LEU A 151 22.08 -9.99 30.91
CA LEU A 151 22.29 -8.74 30.16
C LEU A 151 21.10 -8.44 29.23
N LYS A 152 20.60 -9.45 28.52
CA LYS A 152 19.44 -9.29 27.63
C LYS A 152 18.20 -8.90 28.41
N TYR A 153 17.97 -9.52 29.57
CA TYR A 153 16.85 -9.18 30.45
C TYR A 153 16.84 -7.70 30.84
N SER A 154 17.98 -7.15 31.26
CA SER A 154 18.07 -5.75 31.70
C SER A 154 17.99 -4.72 30.59
N ASP A 155 18.50 -5.02 29.40
CA ASP A 155 18.75 -4.01 28.36
C ASP A 155 17.65 -3.96 27.27
N LYS A 156 16.88 -5.05 27.09
CA LYS A 156 16.01 -5.22 25.93
C LYS A 156 14.58 -5.66 26.25
N TRP A 157 14.23 -5.92 27.51
CA TRP A 157 12.91 -6.44 27.89
C TRP A 157 12.20 -5.65 29.01
N GLU A 158 12.74 -4.49 29.41
CA GLU A 158 11.96 -3.41 30.07
C GLU A 158 11.13 -2.63 29.04
#